data_AF-A0A6M7U343-F1
#
_entry.id   AF-A0A6M7U343-F1
#
_cell.length_a   1.000
_cell.length_b   1.000
_cell.length_c   1.000
_cell.angle_alpha   90.00
_cell.angle_beta   90.00
_cell.angle_gamma   90.00
#
_symmetry.space_group_name_H-M   'P 1'
#
loop_
_entity.id
_entity.type
_entity.pdbx_description
1 polymer ?
#
loop_
_entity_poly.entity_id
_entity_poly.type
_entity_poly.pdbx_seq_one_letter_code
_entity_poly.pdbx_strand_id
1 'polypeptide(L)'
;MAAIRTANPAAGWAGPGQARAGSSVDWLTSFGLVTVVALLFAISGGMLWLVGYNYDGLTGNPATKIHPSTYLLILVFAWRACTFGNPVGYMVAVADRRPASALMAVMSIVLLVVVIARQRPGMAGMIDTFVAPALLVMMLAEENEKTFARMQTVVHAIMTVNALLALFEFATKTLIFPYRLDGEAFMTDLRSTALQGHPLSNATVTSIYVLALLSGSKSLSMPLRLGMIGLQCAALVAFGGRSAMVLTIVLGGCYLLIQGLRGLRTGRVNLLGAALGLILAALVPVVIAVAASYGFFDALLERFVSDSGSANARVEMFDLFNHLELRDVIVGPDIDLIESLRRISGLEQGIENPIIRTVLYQGAFFTLLLFVGFALFMHEVARRCHAGIWLLMLGWLILLNTSESLASKTTLMTKFVVIALVLYRPVRGGVRQKVRGLNPRS
;
A
#
# COMPACT_ATOMS: atom_id res chain seq x y z
N MET A 1 0.66 -3.03 50.38
CA MET A 1 0.58 -3.75 49.08
C MET A 1 -0.47 -3.07 48.21
N ALA A 2 -0.03 -2.11 47.38
CA ALA A 2 -0.91 -1.32 46.53
C ALA A 2 -0.97 -1.94 45.13
N ALA A 3 -2.18 -2.27 44.67
CA ALA A 3 -2.43 -2.82 43.35
C ALA A 3 -2.31 -1.72 42.28
N ILE A 4 -1.33 -1.89 41.39
CA ILE A 4 -1.14 -1.07 40.19
C ILE A 4 -2.30 -1.35 39.24
N ARG A 5 -3.19 -0.36 39.05
CA ARG A 5 -4.19 -0.38 37.97
C ARG A 5 -3.47 -0.21 36.64
N THR A 6 -3.56 -1.22 35.78
CA THR A 6 -3.08 -1.20 34.41
C THR A 6 -3.85 -0.15 33.59
N ALA A 7 -3.11 0.76 32.96
CA ALA A 7 -3.66 1.77 32.07
C ALA A 7 -4.23 1.12 30.80
N ASN A 8 -5.46 1.50 30.46
CA ASN A 8 -6.20 1.03 29.29
C ASN A 8 -5.64 1.69 28.00
N PRO A 9 -5.21 0.95 26.97
CA PRO A 9 -4.55 1.53 25.78
C PRO A 9 -5.51 2.19 24.77
N ALA A 10 -6.76 2.48 25.15
CA ALA A 10 -7.76 3.07 24.26
C ALA A 10 -7.76 4.62 24.23
N ALA A 11 -6.88 5.28 24.99
CA ALA A 11 -6.80 6.74 25.07
C ALA A 11 -5.86 7.32 23.98
N GLY A 12 -6.26 7.24 22.72
CA GLY A 12 -5.45 7.76 21.59
C GLY A 12 -6.10 8.85 20.74
N TRP A 13 -7.36 9.22 21.02
CA TRP A 13 -8.14 10.10 20.13
C TRP A 13 -8.39 11.50 20.68
N ALA A 14 -8.03 11.77 21.94
CA ALA A 14 -8.02 13.12 22.49
C ALA A 14 -6.95 13.21 23.59
N GLY A 15 -5.87 13.93 23.31
CA GLY A 15 -5.05 14.48 24.39
C GLY A 15 -5.81 15.62 25.07
N PRO A 16 -5.69 15.79 26.40
CA PRO A 16 -6.34 16.89 27.11
C PRO A 16 -5.59 18.19 26.81
N GLY A 17 -6.09 18.92 25.82
CA GLY A 17 -5.54 20.20 25.39
C GLY A 17 -6.52 20.90 24.47
N GLN A 18 -7.51 21.57 25.07
CA GLN A 18 -8.37 22.62 24.51
C GLN A 18 -8.67 22.52 23.01
N ALA A 19 -9.82 21.93 22.69
CA ALA A 19 -10.54 22.24 21.47
C ALA A 19 -10.86 23.75 21.44
N ARG A 20 -10.00 24.55 20.78
CA ARG A 20 -10.38 25.89 20.34
C ARG A 20 -11.29 25.76 19.12
N ALA A 21 -12.35 26.57 19.13
CA ALA A 21 -13.40 26.63 18.13
C ALA A 21 -12.85 26.65 16.69
N GLY A 22 -13.39 25.76 15.84
CA GLY A 22 -12.93 25.50 14.46
C GLY A 22 -12.90 24.01 14.05
N SER A 23 -13.46 23.12 14.87
CA SER A 23 -13.22 21.66 14.86
C SER A 23 -14.03 20.83 13.86
N SER A 24 -14.58 21.45 12.82
CA SER A 24 -15.14 20.72 11.68
C SER A 24 -14.15 20.82 10.54
N VAL A 25 -13.66 19.68 10.03
CA VAL A 25 -13.06 19.68 8.70
C VAL A 25 -14.10 20.28 7.74
N ASP A 26 -13.70 21.26 6.94
CA ASP A 26 -14.55 21.85 5.92
C ASP A 26 -14.87 20.81 4.84
N TRP A 27 -16.03 20.96 4.22
CA TRP A 27 -16.51 20.00 3.23
C TRP A 27 -15.55 19.84 2.05
N LEU A 28 -14.82 20.91 1.68
CA LEU A 28 -13.89 20.93 0.57
C LEU A 28 -12.66 20.06 0.87
N THR A 29 -12.10 20.14 2.08
CA THR A 29 -11.02 19.24 2.50
C THR A 29 -11.47 17.78 2.51
N SER A 30 -12.64 17.46 3.09
CA SER A 30 -13.14 16.08 3.09
C SER A 30 -13.43 15.56 1.68
N PHE A 31 -14.02 16.37 0.79
CA PHE A 31 -14.25 16.03 -0.61
C PHE A 31 -12.93 15.87 -1.39
N GLY A 32 -11.97 16.76 -1.14
CA GLY A 32 -10.64 16.73 -1.70
C GLY A 32 -9.92 15.44 -1.36
N LEU A 33 -9.93 15.01 -0.10
CA LEU A 33 -9.28 13.76 0.32
C LEU A 33 -9.95 12.51 -0.28
N VAL A 34 -11.28 12.48 -0.41
CA VAL A 34 -11.97 11.38 -1.11
C VAL A 34 -11.56 11.34 -2.58
N THR A 35 -11.46 12.52 -3.22
CA THR A 35 -10.99 12.65 -4.60
C THR A 35 -9.54 12.22 -4.75
N VAL A 36 -8.64 12.57 -3.81
CA VAL A 36 -7.25 12.09 -3.77
C VAL A 36 -7.21 10.56 -3.77
N VAL A 37 -8.01 9.91 -2.91
CA VAL A 37 -8.08 8.44 -2.86
C VAL A 37 -8.63 7.86 -4.16
N ALA A 38 -9.66 8.48 -4.74
CA ALA A 38 -10.21 8.04 -6.03
C ALA A 38 -9.16 8.11 -7.15
N LEU A 39 -8.48 9.24 -7.30
CA LEU A 39 -7.43 9.43 -8.31
C LEU A 39 -6.26 8.48 -8.09
N LEU A 40 -5.84 8.29 -6.84
CA LEU A 40 -4.72 7.42 -6.48
C LEU A 40 -4.94 5.96 -6.94
N PHE A 41 -6.16 5.45 -6.82
CA PHE A 41 -6.49 4.07 -7.18
C PHE A 41 -6.98 3.90 -8.62
N ALA A 42 -7.60 4.93 -9.21
CA ALA A 42 -8.22 4.83 -10.54
C ALA A 42 -7.31 5.23 -11.69
N ILE A 43 -6.35 6.14 -11.46
CA ILE A 43 -5.49 6.66 -12.52
C ILE A 43 -4.13 5.96 -12.46
N SER A 44 -3.73 5.38 -13.60
CA SER A 44 -2.41 4.77 -13.79
C SER A 44 -1.48 5.67 -14.60
N GLY A 45 -0.17 5.38 -14.55
CA GLY A 45 0.82 6.02 -15.43
C GLY A 45 0.51 5.81 -16.91
N GLY A 46 0.09 4.59 -17.29
CA GLY A 46 -0.35 4.27 -18.66
C GLY A 46 -1.54 5.11 -19.12
N MET A 47 -2.54 5.34 -18.25
CA MET A 47 -3.66 6.23 -18.55
C MET A 47 -3.21 7.68 -18.75
N LEU A 48 -2.32 8.16 -17.88
CA LEU A 48 -1.77 9.51 -17.96
C LEU A 48 -1.01 9.72 -19.27
N TRP A 49 -0.27 8.70 -19.72
CA TRP A 49 0.42 8.76 -20.99
C TRP A 49 -0.54 8.93 -22.18
N LEU A 50 -1.68 8.22 -22.20
CA LEU A 50 -2.66 8.30 -23.28
C LEU A 50 -3.26 9.71 -23.44
N VAL A 51 -3.34 10.47 -22.34
CA VAL A 51 -3.81 11.87 -22.36
C VAL A 51 -2.67 12.87 -22.55
N GLY A 52 -1.46 12.41 -22.90
CA GLY A 52 -0.29 13.24 -23.17
C GLY A 52 0.50 13.68 -21.93
N TYR A 53 0.18 13.15 -20.75
CA TYR A 53 0.89 13.47 -19.51
C TYR A 53 2.07 12.51 -19.30
N ASN A 54 3.30 13.03 -19.49
CA ASN A 54 4.55 12.27 -19.43
C ASN A 54 4.96 11.92 -17.98
N TYR A 55 4.22 11.00 -17.38
CA TYR A 55 4.48 10.46 -16.04
C TYR A 55 5.60 9.41 -16.04
N ASP A 56 5.58 8.47 -16.98
CA ASP A 56 6.50 7.31 -17.00
C ASP A 56 7.75 7.50 -17.88
N GLY A 57 7.88 8.59 -18.64
CA GLY A 57 9.08 8.78 -19.47
C GLY A 57 10.35 9.03 -18.64
N LEU A 58 11.52 8.80 -19.23
CA LEU A 58 12.81 9.14 -18.63
C LEU A 58 13.08 10.64 -18.62
N THR A 59 12.77 11.30 -19.73
CA THR A 59 13.03 12.72 -19.94
C THR A 59 11.73 13.54 -19.84
N GLY A 60 11.87 14.86 -19.75
CA GLY A 60 10.77 15.81 -19.69
C GLY A 60 10.72 16.60 -18.40
N ASN A 61 9.66 17.39 -18.24
CA ASN A 61 9.50 18.27 -17.10
C ASN A 61 9.36 17.46 -15.79
N PRO A 62 10.17 17.72 -14.74
CA PRO A 62 10.04 17.07 -13.45
C PRO A 62 8.63 17.14 -12.84
N ALA A 63 7.87 18.20 -13.16
CA ALA A 63 6.50 18.34 -12.71
C ALA A 63 5.58 17.23 -13.28
N THR A 64 5.77 16.80 -14.51
CA THR A 64 4.93 15.73 -15.08
C THR A 64 5.26 14.36 -14.50
N LYS A 65 6.36 14.23 -13.74
CA LYS A 65 6.77 12.99 -13.10
C LYS A 65 6.12 12.76 -11.73
N ILE A 66 5.30 13.68 -11.24
CA ILE A 66 4.55 13.54 -9.99
C ILE A 66 3.11 13.12 -10.31
N HIS A 67 2.54 12.24 -9.48
CA HIS A 67 1.20 11.73 -9.70
C HIS A 67 0.14 12.82 -9.40
N PRO A 68 -0.91 12.97 -10.22
CA PRO A 68 -1.95 13.98 -10.00
C PRO A 68 -2.62 13.95 -8.62
N SER A 69 -2.75 12.76 -8.00
CA SER A 69 -3.28 12.65 -6.63
C SER A 69 -2.40 13.34 -5.61
N THR A 70 -1.08 13.35 -5.83
CA THR A 70 -0.10 14.00 -4.93
C THR A 70 -0.20 15.51 -5.02
N TYR A 71 -0.36 16.06 -6.22
CA TYR A 71 -0.65 17.48 -6.40
C TYR A 71 -1.94 17.89 -5.69
N LEU A 72 -3.02 17.13 -5.89
CA LEU A 72 -4.29 17.42 -5.22
C LEU A 72 -4.15 17.33 -3.69
N LEU A 73 -3.40 16.36 -3.17
CA LEU A 73 -3.15 16.23 -1.75
C LEU A 73 -2.40 17.45 -1.18
N ILE A 74 -1.37 17.93 -1.87
CA ILE A 74 -0.64 19.14 -1.47
C ILE A 74 -1.55 20.36 -1.50
N LEU A 75 -2.40 20.50 -2.52
CA LEU A 75 -3.36 21.61 -2.63
C LEU A 75 -4.39 21.57 -1.49
N VAL A 76 -4.91 20.39 -1.17
CA VAL A 76 -5.87 20.20 -0.06
C VAL A 76 -5.20 20.47 1.29
N PHE A 77 -3.93 20.07 1.46
CA PHE A 77 -3.14 20.41 2.65
C PHE A 77 -2.93 21.92 2.79
N ALA A 78 -2.54 22.60 1.71
CA ALA A 78 -2.33 24.05 1.69
C ALA A 78 -3.63 24.81 1.95
N TRP A 79 -4.73 24.40 1.32
CA TRP A 79 -6.07 24.94 1.58
C TRP A 79 -6.44 24.80 3.06
N ARG A 80 -6.22 23.63 3.64
CA ARG A 80 -6.51 23.38 5.05
C ARG A 80 -5.63 24.25 5.97
N ALA A 81 -4.35 24.42 5.64
CA ALA A 81 -3.45 25.31 6.36
C ALA A 81 -3.90 26.78 6.31
N CYS A 82 -4.40 27.24 5.15
CA CYS A 82 -4.94 28.60 4.99
C CYS A 82 -6.26 28.79 5.75
N THR A 83 -7.19 27.83 5.70
CA THR A 83 -8.47 27.90 6.42
C THR A 83 -8.33 27.79 7.93
N PHE A 84 -7.22 27.21 8.43
CA PHE A 84 -6.86 27.21 9.84
C PHE A 84 -6.46 28.62 10.35
N GLY A 85 -6.16 29.57 9.47
CA GLY A 85 -5.81 30.96 9.80
C GLY A 85 -4.35 31.18 10.21
N ASN A 86 -3.61 30.12 10.54
CA ASN A 86 -2.16 30.16 10.76
C ASN A 86 -1.50 28.92 10.12
N PRO A 87 -0.87 29.05 8.94
CA PRO A 87 -0.36 27.89 8.20
C PRO A 87 0.80 27.21 8.94
N VAL A 88 1.70 27.97 9.56
CA VAL A 88 2.82 27.42 10.33
C VAL A 88 2.30 26.73 11.60
N GLY A 89 1.37 27.36 12.31
CA GLY A 89 0.71 26.78 13.47
C GLY A 89 -0.02 25.48 13.14
N TYR A 90 -0.65 25.39 11.96
CA TYR A 90 -1.28 24.17 11.47
C TYR A 90 -0.25 23.06 11.21
N MET A 91 0.86 23.37 10.53
CA MET A 91 1.92 22.39 10.27
C MET A 91 2.49 21.82 11.57
N VAL A 92 2.76 22.68 12.56
CA VAL A 92 3.23 22.25 13.89
C VAL A 92 2.18 21.39 14.58
N ALA A 93 0.91 21.82 14.59
CA ALA A 93 -0.16 21.08 15.25
C ALA A 93 -0.37 19.68 14.65
N VAL A 94 -0.26 19.55 13.33
CA VAL A 94 -0.38 18.25 12.65
C VAL A 94 0.88 17.40 12.87
N ALA A 95 2.06 18.01 12.88
CA ALA A 95 3.32 17.32 13.20
C ALA A 95 3.35 16.78 14.63
N ASP A 96 2.88 17.56 15.61
CA ASP A 96 2.78 17.12 17.02
C ASP A 96 1.81 15.95 17.19
N ARG A 97 0.72 15.94 16.40
CA ARG A 97 -0.22 14.82 16.40
C ARG A 97 0.33 13.58 15.70
N ARG A 98 1.28 13.76 14.77
CA ARG A 98 1.80 12.74 13.84
C ARG A 98 3.32 12.86 13.67
N PRO A 99 4.10 12.70 14.75
CA PRO A 99 5.53 12.97 14.73
C PRO A 99 6.30 12.05 13.78
N ALA A 100 5.89 10.78 13.65
CA ALA A 100 6.58 9.86 12.75
C ALA A 100 6.28 10.17 11.28
N SER A 101 5.03 10.56 10.96
CA SER A 101 4.68 11.02 9.61
C SER A 101 5.39 12.33 9.25
N ALA A 102 5.46 13.28 10.19
CA ALA A 102 6.20 14.52 9.97
C ALA A 102 7.70 14.26 9.77
N LEU A 103 8.30 13.39 10.59
CA LEU A 103 9.70 12.98 10.46
C LEU A 103 9.96 12.36 9.08
N MET A 104 9.10 11.44 8.63
CA MET A 104 9.18 10.85 7.30
C MET A 104 9.15 11.93 6.21
N ALA A 105 8.17 12.84 6.25
CA ALA A 105 8.05 13.91 5.27
C ALA A 105 9.31 14.79 5.23
N VAL A 106 9.84 15.18 6.39
CA VAL A 106 11.08 15.98 6.49
C VAL A 106 12.26 15.22 5.88
N MET A 107 12.45 13.95 6.24
CA MET A 107 13.55 13.15 5.71
C MET A 107 13.46 12.97 4.20
N SER A 108 12.24 12.79 3.67
CA SER A 108 12.02 12.69 2.22
C SER A 108 12.28 14.00 1.50
N ILE A 109 11.92 15.14 2.10
CA ILE A 109 12.23 16.47 1.54
C ILE A 109 13.74 16.71 1.58
N VAL A 110 14.44 16.36 2.67
CA VAL A 110 15.90 16.46 2.75
C VAL A 110 16.56 15.57 1.69
N LEU A 111 16.10 14.34 1.53
CA LEU A 111 16.61 13.45 0.49
C LEU A 111 16.35 14.01 -0.91
N LEU A 112 15.17 14.58 -1.16
CA LEU A 112 14.85 15.26 -2.41
C LEU A 112 15.84 16.40 -2.69
N VAL A 113 16.12 17.25 -1.71
CA VAL A 113 17.10 18.34 -1.84
C VAL A 113 18.49 17.78 -2.15
N VAL A 114 18.92 16.71 -1.48
CA VAL A 114 20.23 16.07 -1.72
C VAL A 114 20.31 15.48 -3.12
N VAL A 115 19.25 14.81 -3.58
CA VAL A 115 19.16 14.23 -4.93
C VAL A 115 19.19 15.32 -6.00
N ILE A 116 18.49 16.45 -5.78
CA ILE A 116 18.55 17.62 -6.68
C ILE A 116 19.97 18.21 -6.69
N ALA A 117 20.57 18.42 -5.53
CA ALA A 117 21.92 18.98 -5.41
C ALA A 117 22.98 18.10 -6.08
N ARG A 118 22.76 16.78 -6.11
CA ARG A 118 23.64 15.78 -6.76
C ARG A 118 23.21 15.42 -8.18
N GLN A 119 22.20 16.11 -8.74
CA GLN A 119 21.63 15.85 -10.07
C GLN A 119 21.29 14.37 -10.33
N ARG A 120 20.81 13.66 -9.31
CA ARG A 120 20.49 12.23 -9.44
C ARG A 120 19.17 12.00 -10.18
N PRO A 121 19.06 10.96 -11.04
CA PRO A 121 17.80 10.62 -11.68
C PRO A 121 16.75 10.15 -10.67
N GLY A 122 15.46 10.28 -11.02
CA GLY A 122 14.35 9.84 -10.16
C GLY A 122 13.88 10.87 -9.12
N MET A 123 14.31 12.14 -9.22
CA MET A 123 14.00 13.23 -8.27
C MET A 123 12.52 13.30 -7.86
N ALA A 124 11.61 13.29 -8.84
CA ALA A 124 10.19 13.47 -8.59
C ALA A 124 9.50 12.26 -7.93
N GLY A 125 10.06 11.06 -8.10
CA GLY A 125 9.44 9.83 -7.61
C GLY A 125 9.39 9.74 -6.09
N MET A 126 10.33 10.38 -5.40
CA MET A 126 10.37 10.38 -3.93
C MET A 126 9.20 11.14 -3.30
N ILE A 127 8.64 12.11 -4.02
CA ILE A 127 7.47 12.86 -3.56
C ILE A 127 6.25 11.92 -3.51
N ASP A 128 6.03 11.15 -4.57
CA ASP A 128 4.96 10.16 -4.62
C ASP A 128 5.19 9.01 -3.64
N THR A 129 6.44 8.55 -3.53
CA THR A 129 6.80 7.39 -2.71
C THR A 129 6.70 7.67 -1.22
N PHE A 130 7.19 8.81 -0.72
CA PHE A 130 7.33 9.05 0.72
C PHE A 130 6.61 10.31 1.25
N VAL A 131 6.59 11.41 0.50
CA VAL A 131 5.92 12.65 0.95
C VAL A 131 4.40 12.50 0.92
N ALA A 132 3.84 11.97 -0.17
CA ALA A 132 2.41 11.74 -0.31
C ALA A 132 1.78 10.90 0.81
N PRO A 133 2.31 9.70 1.16
CA PRO A 133 1.73 8.91 2.26
C PRO A 133 1.86 9.61 3.62
N ALA A 134 2.98 10.30 3.88
CA ALA A 134 3.18 11.04 5.12
C ALA A 134 2.17 12.20 5.27
N LEU A 135 2.02 13.02 4.23
CA LEU A 135 1.01 14.09 4.17
C LEU A 135 -0.40 13.53 4.35
N LEU A 136 -0.72 12.40 3.71
CA LEU A 136 -2.04 11.80 3.81
C LEU A 136 -2.36 11.36 5.25
N VAL A 137 -1.45 10.68 5.95
CA VAL A 137 -1.66 10.28 7.36
C VAL A 137 -1.85 11.49 8.26
N MET A 138 -1.09 12.54 8.01
CA MET A 138 -1.19 13.83 8.68
C MET A 138 -2.58 14.45 8.53
N MET A 139 -3.11 14.49 7.30
CA MET A 139 -4.46 15.02 7.03
C MET A 139 -5.59 14.15 7.58
N LEU A 140 -5.45 12.82 7.48
CA LEU A 140 -6.45 11.87 7.98
C LEU A 140 -6.58 11.89 9.52
N ALA A 141 -5.70 12.58 10.24
CA ALA A 141 -5.80 12.76 11.68
C ALA A 141 -7.03 13.57 12.11
N GLU A 142 -7.56 14.44 11.24
CA GLU A 142 -8.65 15.36 11.57
C GLU A 142 -10.03 14.87 11.09
N GLU A 143 -10.05 13.81 10.26
CA GLU A 143 -11.22 13.44 9.48
C GLU A 143 -12.30 12.65 10.23
N ASN A 144 -13.54 12.89 9.79
CA ASN A 144 -14.76 12.34 10.37
C ASN A 144 -15.12 10.95 9.83
N GLU A 145 -15.99 10.22 10.55
CA GLU A 145 -16.44 8.87 10.19
C GLU A 145 -17.05 8.79 8.77
N LYS A 146 -17.79 9.82 8.39
CA LYS A 146 -18.42 9.90 7.06
C LYS A 146 -17.39 9.92 5.93
N THR A 147 -16.28 10.65 6.10
CA THR A 147 -15.22 10.73 5.09
C THR A 147 -14.52 9.39 4.92
N PHE A 148 -14.19 8.72 6.04
CA PHE A 148 -13.61 7.38 6.01
C PHE A 148 -14.54 6.34 5.36
N ALA A 149 -15.83 6.38 5.67
CA ALA A 149 -16.81 5.49 5.04
C ALA A 149 -16.87 5.71 3.51
N ARG A 150 -16.83 6.98 3.05
CA ARG A 150 -16.78 7.30 1.62
C ARG A 150 -15.49 6.79 0.97
N MET A 151 -14.33 7.02 1.60
CA MET A 151 -13.05 6.47 1.12
C MET A 151 -13.09 4.95 1.05
N GLN A 152 -13.71 4.28 2.03
CA GLN A 152 -13.90 2.83 2.03
C GLN A 152 -14.71 2.35 0.84
N THR A 153 -15.85 2.99 0.58
CA THR A 153 -16.67 2.68 -0.59
C THR A 153 -15.91 2.89 -1.89
N VAL A 154 -15.14 3.98 -2.01
CA VAL A 154 -14.31 4.28 -3.18
C VAL A 154 -13.25 3.20 -3.41
N VAL A 155 -12.53 2.79 -2.36
CA VAL A 155 -11.52 1.72 -2.46
C VAL A 155 -12.18 0.41 -2.90
N HIS A 156 -13.30 0.02 -2.29
CA HIS A 156 -14.02 -1.20 -2.67
C HIS A 156 -14.50 -1.16 -4.12
N ALA A 157 -15.07 -0.04 -4.56
CA ALA A 157 -15.57 0.14 -5.92
C ALA A 157 -14.43 0.06 -6.95
N ILE A 158 -13.36 0.83 -6.75
CA ILE A 158 -12.24 0.87 -7.71
C ILE A 158 -11.50 -0.47 -7.75
N MET A 159 -11.26 -1.11 -6.61
CA MET A 159 -10.61 -2.44 -6.59
C MET A 159 -11.48 -3.50 -7.29
N THR A 160 -12.80 -3.38 -7.23
CA THR A 160 -13.72 -4.26 -7.96
C THR A 160 -13.64 -4.02 -9.47
N VAL A 161 -13.69 -2.76 -9.89
CA VAL A 161 -13.55 -2.39 -11.32
C VAL A 161 -12.18 -2.83 -11.86
N ASN A 162 -11.10 -2.60 -11.11
CA ASN A 162 -9.75 -3.02 -11.47
C ASN A 162 -9.65 -4.54 -11.65
N ALA A 163 -10.28 -5.33 -10.78
CA ALA A 163 -10.29 -6.79 -10.88
C ALA A 163 -11.08 -7.28 -12.11
N LEU A 164 -12.24 -6.68 -12.38
CA LEU A 164 -13.03 -7.00 -13.58
C LEU A 164 -12.28 -6.64 -14.86
N LEU A 165 -11.63 -5.48 -14.87
CA LEU A 165 -10.81 -5.03 -15.99
C LEU A 165 -9.64 -6.00 -16.23
N ALA A 166 -8.98 -6.46 -15.18
CA ALA A 166 -7.89 -7.43 -15.28
C ALA A 166 -8.33 -8.75 -15.90
N LEU A 167 -9.49 -9.27 -15.48
CA LEU A 167 -10.07 -10.49 -16.05
C LEU A 167 -10.47 -10.30 -17.52
N PHE A 168 -10.99 -9.12 -17.86
CA PHE A 168 -11.28 -8.76 -19.25
C PHE A 168 -10.01 -8.71 -20.11
N GLU A 169 -8.96 -8.02 -19.66
CA GLU A 169 -7.65 -7.97 -20.36
C GLU A 169 -7.06 -9.37 -20.51
N PHE A 170 -7.18 -10.22 -19.48
CA PHE A 170 -6.67 -11.59 -19.51
C PHE A 170 -7.42 -12.49 -20.50
N ALA A 171 -8.74 -12.33 -20.60
CA ALA A 171 -9.58 -13.10 -21.51
C ALA A 171 -9.42 -12.67 -22.97
N THR A 172 -9.35 -11.35 -23.22
CA THR A 172 -9.25 -10.77 -24.57
C THR A 172 -7.82 -10.68 -25.10
N LYS A 173 -6.82 -10.89 -24.25
CA LYS A 173 -5.39 -10.65 -24.54
C LYS A 173 -5.10 -9.23 -25.03
N THR A 174 -5.99 -8.29 -24.75
CA THR A 174 -5.87 -6.89 -25.15
C THR A 174 -5.65 -6.05 -23.91
N LEU A 175 -4.49 -5.38 -23.84
CA LEU A 175 -4.16 -4.47 -22.75
C LEU A 175 -4.78 -3.09 -23.02
N ILE A 176 -5.65 -2.62 -22.13
CA ILE A 176 -6.31 -1.32 -22.30
C ILE A 176 -5.32 -0.19 -21.98
N PHE A 177 -4.52 -0.38 -20.93
CA PHE A 177 -3.50 0.57 -20.49
C PHE A 177 -2.13 -0.13 -20.42
N PRO A 178 -1.50 -0.43 -21.58
CA PRO A 178 -0.26 -1.19 -21.60
C PRO A 178 0.82 -0.52 -20.74
N TYR A 179 1.57 -1.36 -20.02
CA TYR A 179 2.69 -0.90 -19.21
C TYR A 179 3.74 -0.27 -20.13
N ARG A 180 4.29 0.86 -19.69
CA ARG A 180 5.37 1.55 -20.40
C ARG A 180 6.60 1.61 -19.52
N LEU A 181 7.69 1.07 -20.02
CA LEU A 181 9.02 1.26 -19.44
C LEU A 181 9.68 2.36 -20.26
N ASP A 182 10.10 3.45 -19.59
CA ASP A 182 10.83 4.55 -20.22
C ASP A 182 10.11 5.25 -21.39
N GLY A 183 8.77 5.16 -21.43
CA GLY A 183 7.92 5.73 -22.47
C GLY A 183 7.57 4.76 -23.60
N GLU A 184 8.26 3.62 -23.70
CA GLU A 184 7.96 2.57 -24.68
C GLU A 184 6.99 1.54 -24.12
N ALA A 185 6.00 1.14 -24.93
CA ALA A 185 5.05 0.12 -24.53
C ALA A 185 5.75 -1.23 -24.45
N PHE A 186 5.73 -1.85 -23.27
CA PHE A 186 6.35 -3.14 -23.02
C PHE A 186 5.41 -4.26 -23.51
N MET A 187 5.34 -4.41 -24.84
CA MET A 187 4.39 -5.32 -25.52
C MET A 187 4.73 -6.81 -25.37
N THR A 188 5.93 -7.12 -24.88
CA THR A 188 6.41 -8.48 -24.61
C THR A 188 5.75 -9.11 -23.36
N ASP A 189 5.18 -8.28 -22.47
CA ASP A 189 4.50 -8.75 -21.27
C ASP A 189 2.98 -8.61 -21.40
N LEU A 190 2.31 -9.73 -21.66
CA LEU A 190 0.85 -9.80 -21.81
C LEU A 190 0.11 -9.90 -20.45
N ARG A 191 0.79 -9.66 -19.33
CA ARG A 191 0.14 -9.62 -18.01
C ARG A 191 -0.78 -8.41 -17.91
N SER A 192 -1.95 -8.62 -17.30
CA SER A 192 -2.93 -7.56 -17.11
C SER A 192 -2.35 -6.42 -16.28
N THR A 193 -2.62 -5.20 -16.70
CA THR A 193 -2.11 -3.96 -16.10
C THR A 193 -3.24 -3.19 -15.42
N ALA A 194 -4.42 -3.21 -16.03
CA ALA A 194 -5.65 -2.58 -15.56
C ALA A 194 -5.42 -1.15 -15.04
N LEU A 195 -6.11 -0.75 -13.97
CA LEU A 195 -6.07 0.61 -13.42
C LEU A 195 -4.79 0.93 -12.63
N GLN A 196 -3.88 -0.03 -12.44
CA GLN A 196 -2.63 0.21 -11.69
C GLN A 196 -1.41 0.43 -12.59
N GLY A 197 -1.53 0.19 -13.90
CA GLY A 197 -0.51 0.50 -14.92
C GLY A 197 0.74 -0.38 -14.91
N HIS A 198 0.94 -1.23 -13.89
CA HIS A 198 2.05 -2.18 -13.83
C HIS A 198 1.57 -3.51 -13.20
N PRO A 199 1.82 -4.68 -13.81
CA PRO A 199 1.27 -5.96 -13.32
C PRO A 199 1.74 -6.34 -11.91
N LEU A 200 3.04 -6.23 -11.61
CA LEU A 200 3.60 -6.50 -10.28
C LEU A 200 3.07 -5.55 -9.19
N SER A 201 2.99 -4.26 -9.47
CA SER A 201 2.37 -3.28 -8.56
C SER A 201 0.90 -3.61 -8.32
N ASN A 202 0.16 -4.00 -9.37
CA ASN A 202 -1.24 -4.39 -9.25
C ASN A 202 -1.42 -5.65 -8.40
N ALA A 203 -0.59 -6.66 -8.62
CA ALA A 203 -0.58 -7.89 -7.83
C ALA A 203 -0.28 -7.60 -6.35
N THR A 204 0.64 -6.68 -6.07
CA THR A 204 0.99 -6.26 -4.70
C THR A 204 -0.18 -5.57 -4.00
N VAL A 205 -0.79 -4.56 -4.63
CA VAL A 205 -1.97 -3.86 -4.06
C VAL A 205 -3.14 -4.82 -3.86
N THR A 206 -3.38 -5.70 -4.83
CA THR A 206 -4.46 -6.69 -4.76
C THR A 206 -4.23 -7.70 -3.64
N SER A 207 -3.00 -8.20 -3.47
CA SER A 207 -2.64 -9.10 -2.36
C SER A 207 -2.89 -8.47 -0.99
N ILE A 208 -2.38 -7.25 -0.80
CA ILE A 208 -2.58 -6.46 0.44
C ILE A 208 -4.08 -6.27 0.68
N TYR A 209 -4.83 -5.92 -0.35
CA TYR A 209 -6.27 -5.74 -0.25
C TYR A 209 -7.02 -7.04 0.10
N VAL A 210 -6.63 -8.20 -0.43
CA VAL A 210 -7.20 -9.50 -0.04
C VAL A 210 -6.91 -9.80 1.44
N LEU A 211 -5.67 -9.61 1.90
CA LEU A 211 -5.31 -9.79 3.32
C LEU A 211 -6.11 -8.83 4.22
N ALA A 212 -6.40 -7.62 3.72
CA ALA A 212 -7.24 -6.63 4.38
C ALA A 212 -8.71 -7.07 4.46
N LEU A 213 -9.26 -7.64 3.37
CA LEU A 213 -10.62 -8.19 3.36
C LEU A 213 -10.75 -9.36 4.34
N LEU A 214 -9.72 -10.20 4.47
CA LEU A 214 -9.73 -11.35 5.37
C LEU A 214 -9.75 -10.97 6.86
N SER A 215 -9.00 -9.93 7.26
CA SER A 215 -8.77 -9.63 8.67
C SER A 215 -9.29 -8.25 9.15
N GLY A 216 -9.47 -7.28 8.26
CA GLY A 216 -9.88 -5.92 8.56
C GLY A 216 -11.36 -5.62 8.27
N SER A 217 -11.90 -6.12 7.17
CA SER A 217 -13.23 -5.71 6.66
C SER A 217 -14.41 -6.28 7.45
N LYS A 218 -14.73 -5.67 8.59
CA LYS A 218 -15.85 -6.03 9.47
C LYS A 218 -17.18 -5.36 9.09
N SER A 219 -17.16 -4.32 8.25
CA SER A 219 -18.36 -3.59 7.85
C SER A 219 -19.12 -4.23 6.67
N LEU A 220 -18.49 -5.12 5.92
CA LEU A 220 -19.12 -5.85 4.82
C LEU A 220 -19.86 -7.10 5.31
N SER A 221 -20.99 -7.42 4.67
CA SER A 221 -21.67 -8.70 4.88
C SER A 221 -20.76 -9.86 4.45
N MET A 222 -20.87 -11.00 5.14
CA MET A 222 -20.01 -12.17 4.87
C MET A 222 -20.07 -12.64 3.40
N PRO A 223 -21.25 -12.73 2.74
CA PRO A 223 -21.32 -13.16 1.34
C PRO A 223 -20.62 -12.18 0.39
N LEU A 224 -20.85 -10.88 0.55
CA LEU A 224 -20.22 -9.85 -0.27
C LEU A 224 -18.69 -9.88 -0.08
N ARG A 225 -18.23 -10.01 1.16
CA ARG A 225 -16.81 -10.09 1.48
C ARG A 225 -16.14 -11.31 0.84
N LEU A 226 -16.78 -12.49 0.91
CA LEU A 226 -16.28 -13.70 0.25
C LEU A 226 -16.28 -13.56 -1.28
N GLY A 227 -17.33 -12.99 -1.86
CA GLY A 227 -17.40 -12.71 -3.30
C GLY A 227 -16.27 -11.78 -3.76
N MET A 228 -16.00 -10.72 -2.98
CA MET A 228 -14.87 -9.82 -3.24
C MET A 228 -13.53 -10.53 -3.11
N ILE A 229 -13.32 -11.35 -2.08
CA ILE A 229 -12.08 -12.13 -1.94
C ILE A 229 -11.89 -13.05 -3.15
N GLY A 230 -12.93 -13.78 -3.56
CA GLY A 230 -12.89 -14.66 -4.72
C GLY A 230 -12.54 -13.91 -6.01
N LEU A 231 -13.19 -12.78 -6.25
CA LEU A 231 -12.92 -11.92 -7.41
C LEU A 231 -11.47 -11.42 -7.44
N GLN A 232 -10.95 -10.95 -6.30
CA GLN A 232 -9.59 -10.44 -6.20
C GLN A 232 -8.53 -11.56 -6.32
N CYS A 233 -8.82 -12.76 -5.81
CA CYS A 233 -7.97 -13.95 -6.02
C CYS A 233 -7.91 -14.35 -7.50
N ALA A 234 -9.03 -14.28 -8.23
CA ALA A 234 -9.04 -14.52 -9.67
C ALA A 234 -8.21 -13.47 -10.43
N ALA A 235 -8.39 -12.18 -10.09
CA ALA A 235 -7.62 -11.09 -10.69
C ALA A 235 -6.12 -11.16 -10.38
N LEU A 236 -5.73 -11.61 -9.18
CA LEU A 236 -4.32 -11.85 -8.82
C LEU A 236 -3.62 -12.73 -9.86
N VAL A 237 -4.31 -13.75 -10.37
CA VAL A 237 -3.77 -14.65 -11.38
C VAL A 237 -3.57 -13.95 -12.71
N ALA A 238 -4.54 -13.12 -13.12
CA ALA A 238 -4.43 -12.30 -14.33
C ALA A 238 -3.17 -11.40 -14.30
N PHE A 239 -2.88 -10.78 -13.14
CA PHE A 239 -1.71 -9.93 -12.95
C PHE A 239 -0.36 -10.67 -12.96
N GLY A 240 -0.34 -11.97 -12.65
CA GLY A 240 0.88 -12.78 -12.77
C GLY A 240 1.99 -12.47 -11.76
N GLY A 241 1.67 -11.85 -10.62
CA GLY A 241 2.64 -11.62 -9.54
C GLY A 241 2.80 -12.84 -8.63
N ARG A 242 3.82 -13.68 -8.87
CA ARG A 242 4.02 -14.96 -8.14
C ARG A 242 4.20 -14.78 -6.63
N SER A 243 5.11 -13.89 -6.21
CA SER A 243 5.32 -13.59 -4.80
C SER A 243 4.04 -13.12 -4.11
N ALA A 244 3.25 -12.27 -4.79
CA ALA A 244 1.95 -11.80 -4.31
C ALA A 244 0.92 -12.94 -4.18
N MET A 245 0.82 -13.84 -5.16
CA MET A 245 -0.07 -14.99 -5.09
C MET A 245 0.30 -15.94 -3.94
N VAL A 246 1.56 -16.40 -3.91
CA VAL A 246 2.05 -17.35 -2.90
C VAL A 246 1.85 -16.77 -1.51
N LEU A 247 2.22 -15.51 -1.31
CA LEU A 247 2.07 -14.88 -0.01
C LEU A 247 0.61 -14.73 0.41
N THR A 248 -0.28 -14.37 -0.52
CA THR A 248 -1.73 -14.28 -0.23
C THR A 248 -2.28 -15.64 0.20
N ILE A 249 -1.91 -16.71 -0.50
CA ILE A 249 -2.36 -18.08 -0.19
C ILE A 249 -1.79 -18.53 1.16
N VAL A 250 -0.50 -18.36 1.39
CA VAL A 250 0.17 -18.81 2.62
C VAL A 250 -0.32 -18.01 3.83
N LEU A 251 -0.21 -16.68 3.80
CA LEU A 251 -0.63 -15.84 4.94
C LEU A 251 -2.15 -15.88 5.15
N GLY A 252 -2.93 -15.80 4.07
CA GLY A 252 -4.39 -15.90 4.13
C GLY A 252 -4.84 -17.27 4.64
N GLY A 253 -4.24 -18.35 4.13
CA GLY A 253 -4.51 -19.73 4.56
C GLY A 253 -4.15 -19.96 6.02
N CYS A 254 -2.94 -19.55 6.45
CA CYS A 254 -2.54 -19.62 7.87
C CYS A 254 -3.49 -18.82 8.76
N TYR A 255 -3.90 -17.62 8.35
CA TYR A 255 -4.85 -16.82 9.11
C TYR A 255 -6.21 -17.51 9.25
N LEU A 256 -6.77 -18.02 8.14
CA LEU A 256 -8.03 -18.76 8.14
C LEU A 256 -7.96 -20.02 9.00
N LEU A 257 -6.84 -20.77 8.93
CA LEU A 257 -6.61 -21.95 9.74
C LEU A 257 -6.57 -21.61 11.24
N ILE A 258 -5.79 -20.61 11.63
CA ILE A 258 -5.69 -20.17 13.04
C ILE A 258 -7.06 -19.71 13.56
N GLN A 259 -7.80 -18.93 12.78
CA GLN A 259 -9.12 -18.45 13.17
C GLN A 259 -10.16 -19.57 13.22
N GLY A 260 -10.10 -20.53 12.29
CA GLY A 260 -10.95 -21.73 12.29
C GLY A 260 -10.69 -22.61 13.51
N LEU A 261 -9.42 -22.90 13.82
CA LEU A 261 -9.04 -23.66 15.01
C LEU A 261 -9.45 -22.95 16.31
N ARG A 262 -9.32 -21.62 16.40
CA ARG A 262 -9.81 -20.84 17.54
C ARG A 262 -11.34 -20.90 17.65
N GLY A 263 -12.06 -20.85 16.53
CA GLY A 263 -13.52 -21.02 16.49
C GLY A 263 -13.96 -22.39 17.02
N LEU A 264 -13.28 -23.46 16.58
CA LEU A 264 -13.53 -24.83 17.04
C LEU A 264 -13.23 -24.99 18.54
N ARG A 265 -12.09 -24.48 19.02
CA ARG A 265 -11.70 -24.55 20.45
C ARG A 265 -12.61 -23.75 21.38
N THR A 266 -13.29 -22.73 20.87
CA THR A 266 -14.24 -21.92 21.67
C THR A 266 -15.66 -22.48 21.64
N GLY A 267 -15.93 -23.57 20.92
CA GLY A 267 -17.23 -24.25 20.87
C GLY A 267 -18.36 -23.42 20.23
N ARG A 268 -18.07 -22.24 19.67
CA ARG A 268 -19.05 -21.32 19.08
C ARG A 268 -19.27 -21.59 17.59
N VAL A 269 -19.18 -22.85 17.18
CA VAL A 269 -19.38 -23.22 15.78
C VAL A 269 -20.86 -23.51 15.58
N ASN A 270 -21.55 -22.63 14.86
CA ASN A 270 -22.92 -22.88 14.43
C ASN A 270 -22.92 -24.12 13.52
N LEU A 271 -23.73 -25.13 13.83
CA LEU A 271 -23.79 -26.41 13.09
C LEU A 271 -24.06 -26.19 11.59
N LEU A 272 -24.91 -25.21 11.26
CA LEU A 272 -25.18 -24.78 9.88
C LEU A 272 -23.94 -24.19 9.21
N GLY A 273 -23.11 -23.45 9.95
CA GLY A 273 -21.85 -22.89 9.44
C GLY A 273 -20.79 -23.97 9.20
N ALA A 274 -20.75 -25.00 10.04
CA ALA A 274 -19.88 -26.17 9.84
C ALA A 274 -20.33 -27.00 8.63
N ALA A 275 -21.63 -27.24 8.48
CA ALA A 275 -22.21 -27.96 7.34
C ALA A 275 -21.97 -27.21 6.02
N LEU A 276 -22.21 -25.90 5.97
CA LEU A 276 -21.89 -25.07 4.81
C LEU A 276 -20.39 -25.03 4.52
N GLY A 277 -19.55 -25.00 5.55
CA GLY A 277 -18.09 -25.09 5.42
C GLY A 277 -17.64 -26.41 4.79
N LEU A 278 -18.24 -27.53 5.19
CA LEU A 278 -18.00 -28.86 4.61
C LEU A 278 -18.47 -28.96 3.16
N ILE A 279 -19.65 -28.41 2.84
CA ILE A 279 -20.16 -28.35 1.46
C ILE A 279 -19.23 -27.50 0.58
N LEU A 280 -18.81 -26.33 1.06
CA LEU A 280 -17.85 -25.48 0.35
C LEU A 280 -16.49 -26.17 0.18
N ALA A 281 -16.02 -26.90 1.21
CA ALA A 281 -14.79 -27.69 1.12
C ALA A 281 -14.91 -28.81 0.08
N ALA A 282 -16.06 -29.47 -0.01
CA ALA A 282 -16.33 -30.50 -1.03
C ALA A 282 -16.44 -29.94 -2.45
N LEU A 283 -16.72 -28.64 -2.61
CA LEU A 283 -16.71 -27.92 -3.89
C LEU A 283 -15.30 -27.52 -4.35
N VAL A 284 -14.31 -27.48 -3.45
CA VAL A 284 -12.93 -27.09 -3.79
C VAL A 284 -12.32 -27.98 -4.88
N PRO A 285 -12.42 -29.33 -4.83
CA PRO A 285 -11.92 -30.20 -5.90
C PRO A 285 -12.56 -29.91 -7.27
N VAL A 286 -13.86 -29.58 -7.29
CA VAL A 286 -14.59 -29.24 -8.53
C VAL A 286 -14.04 -27.95 -9.12
N VAL A 287 -13.85 -26.91 -8.30
CA VAL A 287 -13.26 -25.64 -8.74
C VAL A 287 -11.84 -25.83 -9.26
N ILE A 288 -11.03 -26.65 -8.59
CA ILE A 288 -9.67 -26.99 -9.02
C ILE A 288 -9.71 -27.73 -10.37
N ALA A 289 -10.58 -28.72 -10.54
CA ALA A 289 -10.70 -29.47 -11.79
C ALA A 289 -11.14 -28.57 -12.95
N VAL A 290 -12.10 -27.68 -12.73
CA VAL A 290 -12.53 -26.69 -13.73
C VAL A 290 -11.37 -25.75 -14.09
N ALA A 291 -10.67 -25.20 -13.10
CA ALA A 291 -9.51 -24.34 -13.35
C ALA A 291 -8.43 -25.08 -14.17
N ALA A 292 -8.13 -26.33 -13.82
CA ALA A 292 -7.20 -27.17 -14.57
C ALA A 292 -7.64 -27.38 -16.03
N SER A 293 -8.92 -27.65 -16.27
CA SER A 293 -9.44 -27.87 -17.63
C SER A 293 -9.35 -26.63 -18.54
N TYR A 294 -9.35 -25.43 -17.95
CA TYR A 294 -9.17 -24.17 -18.67
C TYR A 294 -7.68 -23.75 -18.80
N GLY A 295 -6.73 -24.64 -18.50
CA GLY A 295 -5.30 -24.36 -18.62
C GLY A 295 -4.77 -23.34 -17.61
N PHE A 296 -5.52 -23.08 -16.53
CA PHE A 296 -5.15 -22.11 -15.51
C PHE A 296 -3.84 -22.48 -14.81
N PHE A 297 -3.67 -23.76 -14.47
CA PHE A 297 -2.45 -24.24 -13.83
C PHE A 297 -1.26 -24.31 -14.79
N ASP A 298 -1.50 -24.56 -16.08
CA ASP A 298 -0.44 -24.55 -17.09
C ASP A 298 0.10 -23.13 -17.27
N ALA A 299 -0.78 -22.13 -17.41
CA ALA A 299 -0.39 -20.71 -17.45
C ALA A 299 0.29 -20.25 -16.15
N LEU A 300 -0.09 -20.82 -15.01
CA LEU A 300 0.56 -20.55 -13.73
C LEU A 300 1.96 -21.17 -13.67
N LEU A 301 2.11 -22.45 -14.05
CA LEU A 301 3.37 -23.19 -14.04
C LEU A 301 4.38 -22.62 -15.03
N GLU A 302 3.95 -22.26 -16.24
CA GLU A 302 4.79 -21.60 -17.25
C GLU A 302 5.43 -20.33 -16.68
N ARG A 303 4.65 -19.54 -15.93
CA ARG A 303 5.13 -18.32 -15.26
C ARG A 303 6.08 -18.60 -14.10
N PHE A 304 6.04 -19.79 -13.48
CA PHE A 304 6.99 -20.19 -12.45
C PHE A 304 8.33 -20.67 -13.04
N VAL A 305 8.29 -21.32 -14.20
CA VAL A 305 9.47 -21.92 -14.86
C VAL A 305 10.31 -20.88 -15.61
N SER A 306 9.71 -19.81 -16.16
CA SER A 306 10.43 -18.80 -16.96
C SER A 306 11.31 -17.81 -16.15
N ASP A 307 11.47 -17.99 -14.84
CA ASP A 307 12.04 -17.01 -13.92
C ASP A 307 13.43 -17.36 -13.38
N SER A 308 14.14 -18.28 -14.03
CA SER A 308 15.51 -18.63 -13.65
C SER A 308 16.49 -17.44 -13.63
N GLY A 309 16.14 -16.29 -14.24
CA GLY A 309 16.94 -15.06 -14.23
C GLY A 309 16.85 -14.20 -12.95
N SER A 310 15.68 -14.13 -12.28
CA SER A 310 15.45 -13.19 -11.15
C SER A 310 16.24 -13.56 -9.89
N ALA A 311 16.40 -14.87 -9.62
CA ALA A 311 17.19 -15.33 -8.49
C ALA A 311 18.69 -15.09 -8.69
N ASN A 312 19.19 -15.26 -9.92
CA ASN A 312 20.60 -15.00 -10.25
C ASN A 312 20.91 -13.50 -10.16
N ALA A 313 20.02 -12.65 -10.68
CA ALA A 313 20.16 -11.20 -10.58
C ALA A 313 20.33 -10.72 -9.12
N ARG A 314 19.61 -11.33 -8.16
CA ARG A 314 19.74 -10.97 -6.73
C ARG A 314 21.08 -11.32 -6.12
N VAL A 315 21.75 -12.36 -6.62
CA VAL A 315 23.11 -12.71 -6.20
C VAL A 315 24.09 -11.73 -6.83
N GLU A 316 23.98 -11.48 -8.13
CA GLU A 316 24.84 -10.54 -8.87
C GLU A 316 24.75 -9.10 -8.35
N MET A 317 23.61 -8.69 -7.78
CA MET A 317 23.46 -7.38 -7.11
C MET A 317 24.46 -7.19 -5.95
N PHE A 318 24.86 -8.26 -5.26
CA PHE A 318 25.86 -8.16 -4.19
C PHE A 318 27.28 -7.97 -4.75
N ASP A 319 27.57 -8.49 -5.94
CA ASP A 319 28.88 -8.34 -6.57
C ASP A 319 29.16 -6.89 -6.99
N LEU A 320 28.12 -6.07 -7.15
CA LEU A 320 28.28 -4.63 -7.38
C LEU A 320 29.03 -3.94 -6.23
N PHE A 321 28.86 -4.40 -4.98
CA PHE A 321 29.56 -3.80 -3.83
C PHE A 321 31.06 -4.06 -3.85
N ASN A 322 31.53 -5.13 -4.51
CA ASN A 322 32.95 -5.43 -4.62
C ASN A 322 33.70 -4.40 -5.48
N HIS A 323 32.97 -3.61 -6.27
CA HIS A 323 33.51 -2.60 -7.17
C HIS A 323 33.43 -1.18 -6.59
N LEU A 324 32.97 -1.03 -5.34
CA LEU A 324 32.74 0.26 -4.70
C LEU A 324 33.65 0.45 -3.48
N GLU A 325 34.19 1.65 -3.30
CA GLU A 325 34.90 2.01 -2.09
C GLU A 325 33.92 2.21 -0.91
N LEU A 326 34.41 2.05 0.33
CA LEU A 326 33.58 2.22 1.52
C LEU A 326 32.92 3.61 1.58
N ARG A 327 33.63 4.66 1.14
CA ARG A 327 33.10 6.02 1.04
C ARG A 327 31.89 6.08 0.11
N ASP A 328 31.99 5.42 -1.04
CA ASP A 328 30.93 5.36 -2.02
C ASP A 328 29.74 4.57 -1.49
N VAL A 329 29.96 3.47 -0.77
CA VAL A 329 28.87 2.73 -0.12
C VAL A 329 28.14 3.59 0.93
N ILE A 330 28.85 4.40 1.72
CA ILE A 330 28.24 5.21 2.79
C ILE A 330 27.49 6.42 2.23
N VAL A 331 28.12 7.19 1.33
CA VAL A 331 27.60 8.47 0.79
C VAL A 331 26.78 8.26 -0.49
N GLY A 332 26.99 7.14 -1.17
CA GLY A 332 26.42 6.78 -2.47
C GLY A 332 27.40 7.09 -3.61
N PRO A 333 27.74 6.13 -4.49
CA PRO A 333 28.63 6.31 -5.65
C PRO A 333 28.13 7.31 -6.70
N ASP A 334 28.98 7.60 -7.67
CA ASP A 334 28.58 8.28 -8.90
C ASP A 334 27.58 7.42 -9.69
N ILE A 335 26.58 8.06 -10.29
CA ILE A 335 25.49 7.38 -10.99
C ILE A 335 25.96 6.75 -12.28
N ASP A 336 26.85 7.43 -13.01
CA ASP A 336 27.39 6.93 -14.27
C ASP A 336 28.17 5.62 -14.04
N LEU A 337 28.83 5.52 -12.86
CA LEU A 337 29.49 4.30 -12.43
C LEU A 337 28.48 3.19 -12.13
N ILE A 338 27.41 3.47 -11.37
CA ILE A 338 26.35 2.47 -11.07
C ILE A 338 25.71 1.97 -12.36
N GLU A 339 25.40 2.88 -13.29
CA GLU A 339 24.73 2.54 -14.54
C GLU A 339 25.63 1.71 -15.45
N SER A 340 26.92 2.05 -15.51
CA SER A 340 27.94 1.25 -16.22
C SER A 340 28.07 -0.14 -15.61
N LEU A 341 28.19 -0.26 -14.29
CA LEU A 341 28.28 -1.55 -13.60
C LEU A 341 27.02 -2.39 -13.80
N ARG A 342 25.84 -1.77 -13.71
CA ARG A 342 24.55 -2.44 -13.96
C ARG A 342 24.51 -3.04 -15.37
N ARG A 343 25.00 -2.30 -16.37
CA ARG A 343 25.03 -2.75 -17.76
C ARG A 343 26.02 -3.90 -17.97
N ILE A 344 27.22 -3.79 -17.40
CA ILE A 344 28.27 -4.82 -17.51
C ILE A 344 27.86 -6.11 -16.80
N SER A 345 27.19 -6.01 -15.65
CA SER A 345 26.71 -7.15 -14.87
C SER A 345 25.41 -7.77 -15.40
N GLY A 346 24.87 -7.32 -16.55
CA GLY A 346 23.63 -7.87 -17.11
C GLY A 346 22.37 -7.53 -16.29
N LEU A 347 22.45 -6.59 -15.35
CA LEU A 347 21.35 -6.14 -14.48
C LEU A 347 20.54 -5.01 -15.13
N GLU A 348 20.48 -4.95 -16.46
CA GLU A 348 19.83 -3.87 -17.22
C GLU A 348 18.35 -3.70 -16.86
N GLN A 349 17.69 -4.78 -16.44
CA GLN A 349 16.27 -4.79 -16.03
C GLN A 349 16.01 -4.20 -14.63
N GLY A 350 17.06 -3.90 -13.85
CA GLY A 350 16.94 -3.20 -12.56
C GLY A 350 17.52 -3.95 -11.36
N ILE A 351 17.52 -3.28 -10.20
CA ILE A 351 17.97 -3.85 -8.92
C ILE A 351 16.73 -4.16 -8.10
N GLU A 352 16.31 -5.42 -8.11
CA GLU A 352 15.03 -5.86 -7.55
C GLU A 352 14.90 -5.66 -6.03
N ASN A 353 16.02 -5.64 -5.29
CA ASN A 353 15.99 -5.43 -3.84
C ASN A 353 15.97 -3.92 -3.53
N PRO A 354 14.91 -3.39 -2.88
CA PRO A 354 14.78 -1.96 -2.63
C PRO A 354 15.83 -1.43 -1.65
N ILE A 355 16.27 -2.23 -0.67
CA ILE A 355 17.30 -1.79 0.29
C ILE A 355 18.63 -1.65 -0.45
N ILE A 356 19.04 -2.68 -1.20
CA ILE A 356 20.27 -2.67 -1.98
C ILE A 356 20.25 -1.52 -2.99
N ARG A 357 19.14 -1.36 -3.73
CA ARG A 357 18.98 -0.26 -4.68
C ARG A 357 19.11 1.09 -3.98
N THR A 358 18.48 1.29 -2.82
CA THR A 358 18.58 2.58 -2.11
C THR A 358 20.01 2.82 -1.61
N VAL A 359 20.72 1.78 -1.13
CA VAL A 359 22.14 1.92 -0.74
C VAL A 359 23.01 2.30 -1.95
N LEU A 360 22.86 1.62 -3.09
CA LEU A 360 23.65 1.90 -4.29
C LEU A 360 23.35 3.29 -4.84
N TYR A 361 22.08 3.69 -4.93
CA TYR A 361 21.71 4.99 -5.52
C TYR A 361 21.78 6.17 -4.56
N GLN A 362 21.62 5.97 -3.25
CA GLN A 362 21.50 7.05 -2.26
C GLN A 362 22.56 7.01 -1.14
N GLY A 363 23.25 5.88 -0.96
CA GLY A 363 24.22 5.67 0.11
C GLY A 363 23.60 5.05 1.36
N ALA A 364 24.38 4.25 2.07
CA ALA A 364 23.94 3.54 3.27
C ALA A 364 23.45 4.47 4.38
N PHE A 365 24.02 5.67 4.52
CA PHE A 365 23.59 6.64 5.52
C PHE A 365 22.13 7.09 5.30
N PHE A 366 21.79 7.49 4.07
CA PHE A 366 20.43 7.88 3.73
C PHE A 366 19.46 6.71 3.76
N THR A 367 19.90 5.51 3.35
CA THR A 367 19.09 4.30 3.47
C THR A 367 18.74 4.01 4.93
N LEU A 368 19.71 4.08 5.85
CA LEU A 368 19.46 3.86 7.28
C LEU A 368 18.49 4.89 7.83
N LEU A 369 18.71 6.17 7.50
CA LEU A 369 17.82 7.25 7.88
C LEU A 369 16.39 6.92 7.40
N LEU A 370 16.16 6.77 6.09
CA LEU A 370 14.85 6.43 5.52
C LEU A 370 14.23 5.18 6.15
N PHE A 371 15.02 4.13 6.41
CA PHE A 371 14.54 2.91 7.01
C PHE A 371 14.02 3.12 8.44
N VAL A 372 14.72 3.92 9.24
CA VAL A 372 14.26 4.32 10.58
C VAL A 372 12.97 5.14 10.49
N GLY A 373 12.90 6.12 9.60
CA GLY A 373 11.68 6.91 9.36
C GLY A 373 10.51 6.03 8.91
N PHE A 374 10.78 5.06 8.03
CA PHE A 374 9.82 4.06 7.57
C PHE A 374 9.31 3.18 8.72
N ALA A 375 10.20 2.62 9.53
CA ALA A 375 9.81 1.79 10.66
C ALA A 375 8.92 2.57 11.66
N LEU A 376 9.29 3.81 11.98
CA LEU A 376 8.51 4.69 12.86
C LEU A 376 7.15 5.04 12.24
N PHE A 377 7.13 5.38 10.95
CA PHE A 377 5.90 5.68 10.22
C PHE A 377 4.95 4.48 10.18
N MET A 378 5.46 3.29 9.83
CA MET A 378 4.69 2.04 9.82
C MET A 378 4.15 1.69 11.20
N HIS A 379 4.95 1.91 12.25
CA HIS A 379 4.51 1.75 13.64
C HIS A 379 3.40 2.75 14.01
N GLU A 380 3.52 4.01 13.59
CA GLU A 380 2.47 5.03 13.80
C GLU A 380 1.16 4.65 13.10
N VAL A 381 1.21 4.16 11.86
CA VAL A 381 0.04 3.65 11.13
C VAL A 381 -0.56 2.44 11.86
N ALA A 382 0.27 1.45 12.22
CA ALA A 382 -0.17 0.21 12.87
C ALA A 382 -0.90 0.46 14.20
N ARG A 383 -0.38 1.37 15.04
CA ARG A 383 -0.99 1.72 16.35
C ARG A 383 -2.39 2.31 16.22
N ARG A 384 -2.73 2.84 15.05
CA ARG A 384 -4.03 3.48 14.79
C ARG A 384 -5.07 2.50 14.26
N CYS A 385 -4.65 1.29 13.92
CA CYS A 385 -5.50 0.24 13.39
C CYS A 385 -5.95 -0.71 14.51
N HIS A 386 -7.11 -1.34 14.37
CA HIS A 386 -7.59 -2.34 15.32
C HIS A 386 -6.84 -3.67 15.18
N ALA A 387 -7.04 -4.56 16.17
CA ALA A 387 -6.46 -5.91 16.16
C ALA A 387 -6.76 -6.65 14.85
N GLY A 388 -5.72 -7.23 14.23
CA GLY A 388 -5.78 -7.88 12.92
C GLY A 388 -4.88 -7.24 11.86
N ILE A 389 -4.45 -5.99 12.05
CA ILE A 389 -3.57 -5.25 11.12
C ILE A 389 -2.22 -5.94 10.87
N TRP A 390 -1.76 -6.78 11.80
CA TRP A 390 -0.49 -7.50 11.70
C TRP A 390 -0.40 -8.34 10.41
N LEU A 391 -1.51 -8.94 9.95
CA LEU A 391 -1.53 -9.76 8.74
C LEU A 391 -1.22 -8.92 7.50
N LEU A 392 -1.86 -7.75 7.43
CA LEU A 392 -1.63 -6.77 6.36
C LEU A 392 -0.19 -6.25 6.37
N MET A 393 0.30 -5.89 7.57
CA MET A 393 1.65 -5.36 7.77
C MET A 393 2.72 -6.38 7.38
N LEU A 394 2.57 -7.62 7.81
CA LEU A 394 3.49 -8.71 7.45
C LEU A 394 3.47 -8.96 5.94
N GLY A 395 2.28 -9.01 5.34
CA GLY A 395 2.12 -9.16 3.90
C GLY A 395 2.83 -8.05 3.12
N TRP A 396 2.61 -6.80 3.52
CA TRP A 396 3.27 -5.64 2.94
C TRP A 396 4.78 -5.69 3.04
N LEU A 397 5.34 -5.93 4.24
CA LEU A 397 6.79 -5.96 4.44
C LEU A 397 7.48 -7.05 3.61
N ILE A 398 6.86 -8.21 3.44
CA ILE A 398 7.41 -9.28 2.60
C ILE A 398 7.33 -8.88 1.12
N LEU A 399 6.17 -8.39 0.64
CA LEU A 399 6.00 -8.02 -0.77
C LEU A 399 6.90 -6.87 -1.19
N LEU A 400 7.11 -5.90 -0.30
CA LEU A 400 8.03 -4.80 -0.50
C LEU A 400 9.44 -5.29 -0.86
N ASN A 401 9.91 -6.37 -0.23
CA ASN A 401 11.24 -6.92 -0.48
C ASN A 401 11.30 -7.85 -1.71
N THR A 402 10.15 -8.17 -2.32
CA THR A 402 10.07 -9.08 -3.48
C THR A 402 9.99 -8.35 -4.82
N SER A 403 9.89 -7.03 -4.82
CA SER A 403 9.81 -6.21 -6.02
C SER A 403 10.50 -4.88 -5.82
N GLU A 404 10.89 -4.24 -6.92
CA GLU A 404 11.58 -2.95 -6.98
C GLU A 404 10.64 -1.79 -6.56
N SER A 405 10.17 -1.83 -5.31
CA SER A 405 8.96 -1.14 -4.85
C SER A 405 9.25 0.25 -4.27
N LEU A 406 9.95 0.34 -3.13
CA LEU A 406 10.17 1.62 -2.42
C LEU A 406 11.39 2.41 -2.89
N ALA A 407 12.33 1.74 -3.55
CA ALA A 407 13.53 2.38 -4.09
C ALA A 407 13.30 3.02 -5.46
N SER A 408 12.13 2.76 -6.06
CA SER A 408 11.68 3.33 -7.31
C SER A 408 10.57 4.35 -7.06
N LYS A 409 10.22 5.09 -8.11
CA LYS A 409 9.03 5.94 -8.13
C LYS A 409 7.79 5.06 -7.99
N THR A 410 7.03 5.23 -6.91
CA THR A 410 5.82 4.42 -6.68
C THR A 410 4.75 5.14 -5.88
N THR A 411 3.49 4.73 -6.09
CA THR A 411 2.34 5.13 -5.25
C THR A 411 1.90 4.03 -4.28
N LEU A 412 2.65 2.90 -4.25
CA LEU A 412 2.29 1.71 -3.46
C LEU A 412 2.16 1.99 -1.97
N MET A 413 3.07 2.80 -1.40
CA MET A 413 3.04 3.11 0.03
C MET A 413 1.78 3.89 0.41
N THR A 414 1.38 4.88 -0.39
CA THR A 414 0.14 5.64 -0.20
C THR A 414 -1.09 4.73 -0.30
N LYS A 415 -1.12 3.82 -1.28
CA LYS A 415 -2.21 2.85 -1.43
C LYS A 415 -2.31 1.91 -0.23
N PHE A 416 -1.17 1.39 0.24
CA PHE A 416 -1.10 0.56 1.45
C PHE A 416 -1.67 1.30 2.67
N VAL A 417 -1.24 2.54 2.90
CA VAL A 417 -1.68 3.37 4.03
C VAL A 417 -3.18 3.62 3.98
N VAL A 418 -3.74 3.92 2.80
CA VAL A 418 -5.18 4.07 2.61
C VAL A 418 -5.91 2.79 3.00
N ILE A 419 -5.50 1.64 2.45
CA ILE A 419 -6.11 0.33 2.75
C ILE A 419 -6.05 0.05 4.25
N ALA A 420 -4.90 0.27 4.89
CA ALA A 420 -4.70 0.04 6.32
C ALA A 420 -5.64 0.92 7.16
N LEU A 421 -5.64 2.24 6.93
CA LEU A 421 -6.40 3.18 7.77
C LEU A 421 -7.89 3.10 7.54
N VAL A 422 -8.33 2.82 6.32
CA VAL A 422 -9.76 2.78 5.96
C VAL A 422 -10.40 1.47 6.40
N LEU A 423 -9.70 0.33 6.26
CA LEU A 423 -10.28 -0.99 6.59
C LEU A 423 -10.05 -1.44 8.02
N TYR A 424 -9.04 -0.89 8.72
CA TYR A 424 -8.73 -1.29 10.10
C TYR A 424 -8.99 -0.18 11.12
N ARG A 425 -9.78 0.84 10.78
CA ARG A 425 -10.09 1.89 11.73
C ARG A 425 -10.81 1.33 12.96
N PRO A 426 -10.34 1.60 14.19
CA PRO A 426 -11.06 1.23 15.40
C PRO A 426 -12.41 1.94 15.40
N VAL A 427 -13.50 1.17 15.49
CA VAL A 427 -14.83 1.74 15.74
C VAL A 427 -14.73 2.56 17.01
N ARG A 428 -15.00 3.87 16.93
CA ARG A 428 -15.11 4.72 18.12
C ARG A 428 -16.14 4.05 19.02
N GLY A 429 -15.69 3.53 20.16
CA GLY A 429 -16.58 2.99 21.17
C GLY A 429 -17.52 4.11 21.57
N GLY A 430 -18.76 4.05 21.07
CA GLY A 430 -19.85 4.82 21.65
C GLY A 430 -19.82 4.48 23.13
N VAL A 431 -19.60 5.49 23.96
CA VAL A 431 -19.80 5.39 25.40
C VAL A 431 -21.27 5.01 25.55
N ARG A 432 -21.54 3.71 25.60
CA ARG A 432 -22.81 3.16 26.01
C ARG A 432 -22.84 3.45 27.49
N GLN A 433 -23.26 4.67 27.82
CA GLN A 433 -23.53 5.12 29.16
C GLN A 433 -24.61 4.15 29.66
N LYS A 434 -24.15 3.09 30.32
CA LYS A 434 -25.00 2.16 31.05
C LYS A 434 -25.46 2.99 32.25
N VAL A 435 -26.44 3.86 32.02
CA VAL A 435 -27.22 4.47 33.09
C VAL A 435 -27.95 3.29 33.71
N ARG A 436 -27.26 2.74 34.71
CA ARG A 436 -27.76 1.76 35.65
C ARG A 436 -29.00 2.42 36.24
N GLY A 437 -30.17 1.85 35.95
CA GLY A 437 -31.43 2.33 36.46
C GLY A 437 -31.33 2.54 37.96
N LEU A 438 -31.49 3.79 38.38
CA LEU A 438 -31.95 4.09 39.72
C LEU A 438 -33.45 3.86 39.70
N ASN A 439 -33.83 2.81 40.43
CA ASN A 439 -35.17 2.34 40.68
C ASN A 439 -36.05 3.48 41.26
N PRO A 440 -37.30 3.69 40.80
CA PRO A 440 -38.24 4.53 41.51
C PRO A 440 -38.87 3.69 42.64
N ARG A 441 -38.63 4.07 43.90
CA ARG A 441 -39.48 3.84 45.09
C ARG A 441 -38.67 3.98 46.39
N SER A 442 -38.87 5.11 47.06
CA SER A 442 -39.20 5.24 48.48
C SER A 442 -39.37 6.71 48.80
#